data_AF-A0AAW5TFE9-F1
#
_entry.id   AF-A0AAW5TFE9-F1
#
_cell.length_a   1.000
_cell.length_b   1.000
_cell.length_c   1.000
_cell.angle_alpha   90.00
_cell.angle_beta   90.00
_cell.angle_gamma   90.00
#
_symmetry.space_group_name_H-M   'P 1'
#
loop_
_entity.id
_entity.type
_entity.pdbx_description
1 polymer ?
#
loop_
_entity_poly.entity_id
_entity_poly.type
_entity_poly.pdbx_seq_one_letter_code
_entity_poly.pdbx_strand_id
1 'polypeptide(L)'
;MRILSIDPSSNKINTSTTGIVLLDNAKLIDCWVVGYGMLNFKNWFDEIGKKLEVDVVVIEKFEVRDNDNSKDNSVLETIAFIQLCYPNAILQRNAGYQSDIPNELLKLLGLWKFEKSHHQDVRAAARLGLFYAMRNDVEEVIQDIGRTATEKMAN
;
A
#
# COMPACT_ATOMS: atom_id res chain seq x y z
N MET A 1 7.69 -4.91 -12.63
CA MET A 1 6.31 -5.01 -12.11
C MET A 1 5.85 -3.68 -11.54
N ARG A 2 4.74 -3.13 -12.03
CA ARG A 2 4.05 -1.98 -11.44
C ARG A 2 3.00 -2.41 -10.44
N ILE A 3 3.28 -2.19 -9.16
CA ILE A 3 2.41 -2.55 -8.03
C ILE A 3 1.76 -1.28 -7.49
N LEU A 4 0.43 -1.18 -7.58
CA LEU A 4 -0.34 -0.17 -6.87
C LEU A 4 -0.80 -0.74 -5.53
N SER A 5 -0.20 -0.29 -4.45
CA SER A 5 -0.50 -0.74 -3.10
C SER A 5 -1.32 0.30 -2.35
N ILE A 6 -2.40 -0.13 -1.71
CA ILE A 6 -3.40 0.73 -1.05
C ILE A 6 -3.63 0.25 0.38
N ASP A 7 -3.39 1.15 1.34
CA ASP A 7 -3.77 1.03 2.74
C ASP A 7 -5.05 1.86 2.97
N PRO A 8 -6.24 1.23 3.06
CA PRO A 8 -7.53 1.90 3.04
C PRO A 8 -7.87 2.56 4.38
N SER A 9 -8.37 3.79 4.31
CA SER A 9 -8.90 4.50 5.47
C SER A 9 -10.28 4.02 5.92
N SER A 10 -10.61 4.38 7.16
CA SER A 10 -11.98 4.38 7.68
C SER A 10 -12.90 5.26 6.82
N ASN A 11 -14.17 4.88 6.71
CA ASN A 11 -15.20 5.69 6.07
C ASN A 11 -15.88 6.68 7.05
N LYS A 12 -15.50 6.67 8.34
CA LYS A 12 -16.09 7.52 9.40
C LYS A 12 -15.09 8.46 10.08
N ILE A 13 -13.85 8.03 10.27
CA ILE A 13 -12.83 8.74 11.05
C ILE A 13 -12.18 9.80 10.16
N ASN A 14 -12.50 11.07 10.39
CA ASN A 14 -12.08 12.18 9.53
C ASN A 14 -10.57 12.48 9.53
N THR A 15 -9.84 11.98 10.52
CA THR A 15 -8.38 12.06 10.61
C THR A 15 -7.66 10.88 9.96
N SER A 16 -8.39 9.85 9.52
CA SER A 16 -7.83 8.70 8.81
C SER A 16 -7.47 9.10 7.37
N THR A 17 -6.49 8.42 6.79
CA THR A 17 -6.05 8.67 5.42
C THR A 17 -5.78 7.37 4.70
N THR A 18 -6.18 7.28 3.44
CA THR A 18 -5.84 6.16 2.56
C THR A 18 -4.43 6.40 2.02
N GLY A 19 -3.49 5.53 2.39
CA GLY A 19 -2.14 5.54 1.85
C GLY A 19 -2.10 4.83 0.51
N ILE A 20 -1.54 5.46 -0.52
CA ILE A 20 -1.43 4.87 -1.86
C ILE A 20 0.00 5.02 -2.35
N VAL A 21 0.56 3.92 -2.84
CA VAL A 21 1.93 3.88 -3.39
C VAL A 21 1.92 3.14 -4.72
N LEU A 22 2.52 3.75 -5.74
CA LEU A 22 2.84 3.09 -6.99
C LEU A 22 4.33 2.75 -7.01
N LEU A 23 4.64 1.46 -7.06
CA LEU A 23 6.00 0.95 -7.17
C LEU A 23 6.26 0.46 -8.59
N ASP A 24 7.47 0.66 -9.10
CA ASP A 24 8.04 -0.13 -10.20
C ASP A 24 9.15 -1.00 -9.62
N ASN A 25 8.87 -2.29 -9.47
CA ASN A 25 9.63 -3.21 -8.66
C ASN A 25 9.79 -2.69 -7.22
N ALA A 26 11.03 -2.48 -6.74
CA ALA A 26 11.28 -1.98 -5.40
C ALA A 26 11.36 -0.44 -5.33
N LYS A 27 11.17 0.24 -6.46
CA LYS A 27 11.37 1.69 -6.60
C LYS A 27 10.04 2.43 -6.54
N LEU A 28 10.04 3.56 -5.84
CA LEU A 28 8.89 4.47 -5.80
C LEU A 28 8.72 5.17 -7.15
N ILE A 29 7.55 5.08 -7.77
CA ILE A 29 7.14 5.97 -8.86
C ILE A 29 6.49 7.22 -8.28
N ASP A 30 5.42 7.04 -7.50
CA ASP A 30 4.70 8.14 -6.84
C ASP A 30 3.92 7.61 -5.63
N CYS A 31 3.46 8.54 -4.79
CA CYS A 31 2.62 8.23 -3.64
C CYS A 31 1.57 9.32 -3.41
N TRP A 32 0.45 8.90 -2.83
CA TRP A 32 -0.66 9.79 -2.50
C TRP A 32 -1.16 9.50 -1.09
N VAL A 33 -1.58 10.57 -0.43
CA VAL A 33 -2.32 10.52 0.83
C VAL A 33 -3.70 11.07 0.51
N VAL A 34 -4.68 10.19 0.53
CA VAL A 34 -6.07 10.56 0.24
C VAL A 34 -6.83 10.65 1.56
N GLY A 35 -7.70 11.65 1.70
CA GLY A 35 -8.53 11.78 2.89
C GLY A 35 -9.42 10.55 3.15
N TYR A 36 -9.97 10.46 4.35
CA TYR A 36 -10.81 9.36 4.77
C TYR A 36 -12.00 9.07 3.83
N GLY A 37 -12.38 7.80 3.76
CA GLY A 37 -13.62 7.33 3.17
C GLY A 37 -13.71 7.32 1.63
N MET A 38 -14.82 6.76 1.17
CA MET A 38 -15.03 6.43 -0.24
C MET A 38 -15.04 7.65 -1.16
N LEU A 39 -15.59 8.79 -0.71
CA LEU A 39 -15.72 9.98 -1.55
C LEU A 39 -14.36 10.56 -1.93
N ASN A 40 -13.43 10.65 -0.97
CA ASN A 40 -12.09 11.15 -1.22
C ASN A 40 -11.31 10.18 -2.12
N PHE A 41 -11.45 8.87 -1.89
CA PHE A 41 -10.87 7.86 -2.78
C PHE A 41 -11.43 7.96 -4.20
N LYS A 42 -12.75 8.13 -4.36
CA LYS A 42 -13.39 8.30 -5.67
C LYS A 42 -12.83 9.49 -6.42
N ASN A 43 -12.68 10.64 -5.76
CA ASN A 43 -12.14 11.85 -6.38
C ASN A 43 -10.71 11.60 -6.88
N TRP A 44 -9.86 10.98 -6.05
CA TRP A 44 -8.51 10.59 -6.46
C TRP A 44 -8.52 9.59 -7.63
N PHE A 45 -9.40 8.58 -7.60
CA PHE A 45 -9.51 7.60 -8.67
C PHE A 45 -9.93 8.23 -9.99
N ASP A 46 -10.91 9.13 -9.96
CA ASP A 46 -11.40 9.82 -11.15
C ASP A 46 -10.37 10.76 -11.77
N GLU A 47 -9.53 11.39 -10.94
CA GLU A 47 -8.51 12.32 -11.40
C GLU A 47 -7.22 11.59 -11.85
N ILE A 48 -6.77 10.63 -11.05
CA ILE A 48 -5.45 10.01 -11.15
C ILE A 48 -5.58 8.50 -11.32
N GLY A 49 -6.20 7.81 -10.35
CA GLY A 49 -6.11 6.35 -10.20
C GLY A 49 -6.51 5.54 -11.43
N LYS A 50 -7.56 5.94 -12.15
CA LYS A 50 -8.03 5.23 -13.35
C LYS A 50 -7.12 5.37 -14.58
N LYS A 51 -6.17 6.30 -14.54
CA LYS A 51 -5.21 6.57 -15.62
C LYS A 51 -3.85 5.90 -15.38
N LEU A 52 -3.66 5.29 -14.21
CA LEU A 52 -2.40 4.63 -13.86
C LEU A 52 -2.27 3.31 -14.63
N GLU A 53 -1.11 3.10 -15.22
CA GLU A 53 -0.71 1.80 -15.75
C GLU A 53 -0.15 0.94 -14.62
N VAL A 54 -0.88 -0.12 -14.26
CA VAL A 54 -0.55 -0.98 -13.13
C VAL A 54 -0.66 -2.45 -13.56
N ASP A 55 0.28 -3.28 -13.14
CA ASP A 55 0.23 -4.72 -13.40
C ASP A 55 -0.64 -5.42 -12.34
N VAL A 56 -0.59 -4.92 -11.10
CA VAL A 56 -1.37 -5.46 -9.99
C VAL A 56 -1.79 -4.35 -9.02
N VAL A 57 -2.97 -4.51 -8.43
CA VAL A 57 -3.47 -3.68 -7.34
C VAL A 57 -3.56 -4.54 -6.09
N VAL A 58 -2.92 -4.09 -5.01
CA VAL A 58 -2.89 -4.77 -3.71
C VAL A 58 -3.55 -3.86 -2.68
N ILE A 59 -4.54 -4.37 -1.97
CA ILE A 59 -5.27 -3.64 -0.93
C ILE A 59 -5.07 -4.35 0.40
N GLU A 60 -4.82 -3.60 1.48
CA GLU A 60 -4.75 -4.21 2.80
C GLU A 60 -6.10 -4.86 3.15
N LYS A 61 -6.05 -6.14 3.50
CA LYS A 61 -7.22 -6.86 3.98
C LYS A 61 -7.50 -6.46 5.42
N PHE A 62 -8.63 -5.81 5.65
CA PHE A 62 -9.14 -5.57 7.00
C PHE A 62 -9.84 -6.83 7.54
N GLU A 63 -9.43 -7.30 8.72
CA GLU A 63 -10.07 -8.43 9.42
C GLU A 63 -10.79 -7.93 10.67
N VAL A 64 -12.12 -8.06 10.68
CA VAL A 64 -12.94 -7.77 11.86
C VAL A 64 -12.56 -8.75 12.96
N ARG A 65 -12.25 -8.23 14.15
CA ARG A 65 -12.06 -9.07 15.34
C ARG A 65 -13.41 -9.17 16.05
N ASP A 66 -14.02 -10.36 16.02
CA ASP A 66 -15.40 -10.63 16.48
C ASP A 66 -15.73 -10.21 17.93
N ASN A 67 -14.74 -9.91 18.77
CA ASN A 67 -14.93 -9.58 20.18
C ASN A 67 -15.14 -8.08 20.48
N ASP A 68 -15.29 -7.21 19.48
CA ASP A 68 -15.22 -5.77 19.70
C ASP A 68 -16.31 -4.99 18.96
N ASN A 69 -17.54 -5.02 19.50
CA ASN A 69 -18.68 -4.21 19.06
C ASN A 69 -18.41 -2.68 19.07
N SER A 70 -17.24 -2.24 19.53
CA SER A 70 -16.82 -0.84 19.60
C SER A 70 -15.96 -0.38 18.42
N LYS A 71 -15.51 -1.28 17.54
CA LYS A 71 -14.56 -0.95 16.46
C LYS A 71 -15.23 -0.53 15.17
N ASP A 72 -14.63 0.48 14.54
CA ASP A 72 -15.07 1.02 13.27
C ASP A 72 -14.76 0.07 12.11
N ASN A 73 -15.76 -0.69 11.70
CA ASN A 73 -15.68 -1.61 10.56
C ASN A 73 -15.95 -0.94 9.22
N SER A 74 -16.10 0.39 9.18
CA SER A 74 -16.43 1.12 7.94
C SER A 74 -15.30 1.13 6.91
N VAL A 75 -14.07 0.73 7.30
CA VAL A 75 -12.97 0.43 6.37
C VAL A 75 -13.39 -0.60 5.32
N LEU A 76 -14.27 -1.56 5.67
CA LEU A 76 -14.78 -2.55 4.72
C LEU A 76 -15.59 -1.91 3.58
N GLU A 77 -16.30 -0.80 3.85
CA GLU A 77 -17.02 -0.05 2.81
C GLU A 77 -16.03 0.62 1.85
N THR A 78 -14.96 1.21 2.39
CA THR A 78 -13.85 1.76 1.60
C THR A 78 -13.20 0.68 0.73
N ILE A 79 -12.89 -0.49 1.30
CA ILE A 79 -12.32 -1.63 0.56
C ILE A 79 -13.25 -2.08 -0.56
N ALA A 80 -14.53 -2.28 -0.26
CA ALA A 80 -15.51 -2.69 -1.26
C ALA A 80 -15.58 -1.69 -2.43
N PHE A 81 -15.55 -0.39 -2.13
CA PHE A 81 -15.52 0.64 -3.16
C PHE A 81 -14.23 0.59 -4.00
N ILE A 82 -13.06 0.43 -3.37
CA ILE A 82 -11.79 0.29 -4.08
C ILE A 82 -11.83 -0.93 -5.02
N GLN A 83 -12.43 -2.05 -4.61
CA GLN A 83 -12.60 -3.23 -5.46
C GLN A 83 -13.56 -3.00 -6.63
N LEU A 84 -14.53 -2.09 -6.53
CA LEU A 84 -15.33 -1.67 -7.69
C LEU A 84 -14.48 -0.87 -8.70
N CYS A 85 -13.56 -0.03 -8.20
CA CYS A 85 -12.61 0.70 -9.04
C CYS A 85 -11.55 -0.22 -9.68
N TYR A 86 -11.12 -1.25 -8.95
CA TYR A 86 -10.10 -2.21 -9.37
C TYR A 86 -10.62 -3.65 -9.17
N PRO A 87 -11.42 -4.19 -10.11
CA PRO A 87 -12.09 -5.49 -9.95
C PRO A 87 -11.16 -6.69 -9.73
N ASN A 88 -9.92 -6.59 -10.19
CA ASN A 88 -8.90 -7.64 -10.06
C ASN A 88 -7.95 -7.40 -8.87
N ALA A 89 -8.29 -6.49 -7.97
CA ALA A 89 -7.44 -6.17 -6.82
C ALA A 89 -7.33 -7.35 -5.84
N ILE A 90 -6.13 -7.54 -5.31
CA ILE A 90 -5.79 -8.59 -4.36
C ILE A 90 -5.91 -8.04 -2.94
N LEU A 91 -6.69 -8.71 -2.09
CA LEU A 91 -6.75 -8.41 -0.67
C LEU A 91 -5.60 -9.14 0.06
N GLN A 92 -4.61 -8.39 0.51
CA GLN A 92 -3.41 -8.92 1.17
C GLN A 92 -3.52 -8.77 2.69
N ARG A 93 -3.44 -9.90 3.41
CA ARG A 93 -3.27 -9.87 4.87
C ARG A 93 -1.90 -9.29 5.22
N ASN A 94 -1.83 -8.42 6.23
CA ASN A 94 -0.59 -7.79 6.68
C ASN A 94 0.17 -8.60 7.76
N ALA A 95 -0.33 -9.77 8.14
CA ALA A 95 0.28 -10.59 9.19
C ALA A 95 1.73 -10.97 8.81
N GLY A 96 2.71 -10.52 9.61
CA GLY A 96 4.13 -10.77 9.39
C GLY A 96 4.84 -9.76 8.49
N TYR A 97 4.14 -8.80 7.89
CA TYR A 97 4.73 -7.83 6.96
C TYR A 97 5.88 -6.99 7.52
N GLN A 98 5.91 -6.71 8.83
CA GLN A 98 6.99 -5.97 9.49
C GLN A 98 8.24 -6.83 9.71
N SER A 99 8.07 -8.15 9.83
CA SER A 99 9.18 -9.09 9.94
C SER A 99 9.82 -9.32 8.57
N ASP A 100 9.00 -9.51 7.55
CA ASP A 100 9.46 -9.78 6.18
C ASP A 100 9.98 -8.52 5.47
N ILE A 101 9.33 -7.37 5.70
CA ILE A 101 9.72 -6.06 5.18
C ILE A 101 10.01 -5.11 6.36
N PRO A 102 11.21 -5.24 6.97
CA PRO A 102 11.58 -4.46 8.14
C PRO A 102 11.80 -2.99 7.79
N ASN A 103 11.75 -2.13 8.83
CA ASN A 103 11.96 -0.68 8.67
C ASN A 103 13.29 -0.34 8.01
N GLU A 104 14.36 -1.09 8.33
CA GLU A 104 15.68 -0.88 7.72
C GLU A 104 15.66 -1.17 6.22
N LEU A 105 14.89 -2.16 5.77
CA LEU A 105 14.71 -2.42 4.34
C LEU A 105 13.97 -1.26 3.66
N LEU A 106 12.89 -0.74 4.26
CA LEU A 106 12.22 0.45 3.71
C LEU A 106 13.14 1.66 3.63
N LYS A 107 13.98 1.90 4.65
CA LYS A 107 14.98 2.98 4.62
C LYS A 107 16.00 2.76 3.50
N LEU A 108 16.48 1.52 3.36
CA LEU A 108 17.42 1.12 2.32
C LEU A 108 16.83 1.36 0.93
N LEU A 109 15.54 1.09 0.73
CA LEU A 109 14.85 1.31 -0.55
C LEU A 109 14.40 2.77 -0.76
N GLY A 110 14.62 3.66 0.20
CA GLY A 110 14.12 5.04 0.12
C GLY A 110 12.61 5.19 0.35
N LEU A 111 11.96 4.15 0.85
CA LEU A 111 10.51 4.05 1.11
C LEU A 111 10.15 4.36 2.58
N TRP A 112 11.01 5.09 3.29
CA TRP A 112 10.80 5.43 4.71
C TRP A 112 10.37 6.88 4.95
N LYS A 113 10.90 7.82 4.17
CA LYS A 113 10.54 9.24 4.24
C LYS A 113 10.00 9.65 2.87
N PHE A 114 8.76 10.09 2.82
CA PHE A 114 8.12 10.57 1.59
C PHE A 114 8.10 12.10 1.61
N GLU A 115 8.48 12.74 0.50
CA GLU A 115 8.59 14.21 0.44
C GLU A 115 7.26 14.92 0.71
N LYS A 116 6.15 14.30 0.31
CA LYS A 116 4.80 14.86 0.43
C LYS A 116 4.08 14.48 1.73
N SER A 117 4.74 13.72 2.63
CA SER A 117 4.02 12.97 3.67
C SER A 117 4.92 12.44 4.79
N HIS A 118 4.64 12.82 6.05
CA HIS A 118 5.11 12.09 7.24
C HIS A 118 4.20 10.88 7.58
N HIS A 119 3.23 10.57 6.72
CA HIS A 119 2.11 9.70 7.06
C HIS A 119 2.56 8.24 7.16
N GLN A 120 2.09 7.59 8.24
CA GLN A 120 2.35 6.19 8.49
C GLN A 120 1.68 5.29 7.44
N ASP A 121 0.57 5.75 6.85
CA ASP A 121 -0.24 4.99 5.90
C ASP A 121 0.49 4.79 4.55
N VAL A 122 1.27 5.76 4.08
CA VAL A 122 2.10 5.59 2.87
C VAL A 122 3.22 4.57 3.10
N ARG A 123 3.79 4.56 4.31
CA ARG A 123 4.78 3.52 4.68
C ARG A 123 4.13 2.15 4.80
N ALA A 124 2.91 2.07 5.33
CA ALA A 124 2.15 0.83 5.40
C ALA A 124 1.83 0.31 3.99
N ALA A 125 1.35 1.18 3.09
CA ALA A 125 1.11 0.85 1.69
C ALA A 125 2.38 0.39 0.97
N ALA A 126 3.51 1.10 1.07
CA ALA A 126 4.77 0.67 0.49
C ALA A 126 5.20 -0.71 1.02
N ARG A 127 5.09 -0.92 2.34
CA ARG A 127 5.40 -2.21 2.97
C ARG A 127 4.52 -3.32 2.45
N LEU A 128 3.21 -3.08 2.33
CA LEU A 128 2.25 -4.06 1.84
C LEU A 128 2.55 -4.51 0.41
N GLY A 129 2.92 -3.58 -0.48
CA GLY A 129 3.26 -3.88 -1.87
C GLY A 129 4.48 -4.79 -2.00
N LEU A 130 5.55 -4.45 -1.26
CA LEU A 130 6.75 -5.30 -1.21
C LEU A 130 6.48 -6.64 -0.53
N PHE A 131 5.65 -6.65 0.51
CA PHE A 131 5.29 -7.87 1.22
C PHE A 131 4.50 -8.84 0.32
N TYR A 132 3.54 -8.32 -0.45
CA TYR A 132 2.85 -9.10 -1.47
C TYR A 132 3.85 -9.70 -2.47
N ALA A 133 4.78 -8.89 -2.99
CA ALA A 133 5.75 -9.37 -3.97
C ALA A 133 6.66 -10.48 -3.40
N MET A 134 7.14 -10.31 -2.16
CA MET A 134 7.94 -11.31 -1.46
C MET A 134 7.16 -12.61 -1.22
N ARG A 135 5.87 -12.51 -0.84
CA ARG A 135 5.04 -13.68 -0.52
C ARG A 135 4.54 -14.46 -1.73
N ASN A 136 4.60 -13.84 -2.91
CA ASN A 136 4.19 -14.46 -4.18
C ASN A 136 5.40 -14.71 -5.11
N ASP A 137 6.62 -14.67 -4.57
CA ASP A 137 7.85 -14.95 -5.29
C ASP A 137 7.98 -14.16 -6.61
N VAL A 138 7.62 -12.87 -6.59
CA VAL A 138 7.74 -12.01 -7.77
C VAL A 138 9.21 -11.72 -8.03
N GLU A 139 9.80 -12.52 -8.91
CA GLU A 139 11.24 -12.59 -9.15
C GLU A 139 11.88 -11.22 -9.44
N GLU A 140 11.29 -10.43 -10.33
CA GLU A 140 11.85 -9.12 -10.70
C GLU A 140 11.89 -8.11 -9.53
N VAL A 141 10.92 -8.16 -8.61
CA VAL A 141 10.92 -7.32 -7.41
C VAL A 141 11.98 -7.79 -6.43
N ILE A 142 12.06 -9.10 -6.19
CA ILE A 142 13.05 -9.70 -5.28
C ILE A 142 14.47 -9.40 -5.75
N GLN A 143 14.73 -9.54 -7.05
CA GLN A 143 16.01 -9.21 -7.65
C GLN A 143 16.34 -7.72 -7.52
N ASP A 144 15.37 -6.82 -7.73
CA ASP A 144 15.58 -5.37 -7.58
C ASP A 144 15.87 -4.96 -6.13
N ILE A 145 15.21 -5.60 -5.15
CA ILE A 145 15.54 -5.45 -3.72
C ILE A 145 16.99 -5.89 -3.47
N GLY A 146 17.38 -7.09 -3.91
CA GLY A 146 18.72 -7.63 -3.70
C GLY A 146 19.82 -6.79 -4.35
N ARG A 147 19.58 -6.27 -5.57
CA ARG A 147 20.47 -5.34 -6.25
C ARG A 147 20.65 -4.06 -5.45
N THR A 148 19.55 -3.40 -5.08
CA THR A 148 19.58 -2.13 -4.34
C THR A 148 20.28 -2.28 -2.99
N ALA A 149 20.04 -3.40 -2.30
CA ALA A 149 20.71 -3.68 -1.03
C ALA A 149 22.22 -3.84 -1.20
N THR A 150 22.66 -4.54 -2.25
CA THR A 150 24.08 -4.76 -2.55
C THR A 150 24.78 -3.45 -2.92
N GLU A 151 24.17 -2.64 -3.79
CA GLU A 151 24.71 -1.35 -4.24
C GLU A 151 24.91 -0.37 -3.08
N LYS A 152 23.99 -0.35 -2.11
CA LYS A 152 24.07 0.55 -0.95
C LYS A 152 25.00 0.06 0.15
N MET A 153 25.34 -1.22 0.18
CA MET A 153 26.36 -1.75 1.09
C MET A 153 27.79 -1.58 0.54
N ALA A 154 27.93 -1.39 -0.78
CA ALA A 154 29.22 -1.18 -1.43
C ALA A 154 29.68 0.30 -1.45
N ASN A 155 28.80 1.22 -1.07
CA ASN A 155 29.04 2.68 -0.99
C ASN A 155 29.06 3.14 0.48
#